data_AF-A0A1F8V087-F1
#
_entry.id   AF-A0A1F8V087-F1
#
_cell.length_a   1.000
_cell.length_b   1.000
_cell.length_c   1.000
_cell.angle_alpha   90.00
_cell.angle_beta   90.00
_cell.angle_gamma   90.00
#
_symmetry.space_group_name_H-M   'P 1'
#
loop_
_entity.id
_entity.type
_entity.pdbx_description
1 polymer ?
#
loop_
_entity_poly.entity_id
_entity_poly.type
_entity_poly.pdbx_seq_one_letter_code
_entity_poly.pdbx_strand_id
1 'polypeptide(L)'
;MARSGELFVLDMGKPLKIVELAENIIKLSGLVPYQDIDIVEIGLRPGEKLYEELLIKDENLTQTLNKMIFIEKDTPFTHMCRNI
;
A
#
# COMPACT_ATOMS: atom_id res chain seq x y z
N MET A 1 -11.70 -21.26 -0.34
CA MET A 1 -12.30 -20.89 0.96
C MET A 1 -11.16 -20.47 1.87
N ALA A 2 -11.26 -19.30 2.51
CA ALA A 2 -10.30 -18.85 3.50
C ALA A 2 -10.38 -19.75 4.74
N ARG A 3 -9.22 -20.11 5.31
CA ARG A 3 -9.15 -20.76 6.62
C ARG A 3 -8.91 -19.70 7.70
N SER A 4 -9.29 -20.00 8.94
CA SER A 4 -9.12 -19.06 10.05
C SER A 4 -7.62 -18.73 10.26
N GLY A 5 -7.29 -17.45 10.38
CA GLY A 5 -5.92 -16.95 10.60
C GLY A 5 -5.11 -16.63 9.34
N GLU A 6 -5.72 -16.65 8.15
CA GLU A 6 -5.05 -16.27 6.90
C GLU A 6 -5.27 -14.78 6.59
N LEU A 7 -4.18 -14.03 6.43
CA LEU A 7 -4.20 -12.65 5.93
C LEU A 7 -3.95 -12.68 4.42
N PHE A 8 -4.85 -12.07 3.65
CA PHE A 8 -4.73 -12.00 2.19
C PHE A 8 -4.12 -10.67 1.78
N VAL A 9 -3.01 -10.72 1.05
CA VAL A 9 -2.27 -9.56 0.56
C VAL A 9 -2.35 -9.53 -0.95
N LEU A 10 -2.65 -8.37 -1.52
CA LEU A 10 -2.71 -8.16 -2.96
C LEU A 10 -1.36 -7.67 -3.49
N ASP A 11 -0.97 -8.17 -4.66
CA ASP A 11 0.11 -7.56 -5.43
C ASP A 11 -0.36 -6.20 -5.96
N MET A 12 0.12 -5.12 -5.34
CA MET A 12 -0.17 -3.75 -5.74
C MET A 12 0.75 -3.24 -6.85
N GLY A 13 1.71 -4.06 -7.30
CA GLY A 13 2.68 -3.68 -8.30
C GLY A 13 3.66 -2.62 -7.80
N LYS A 14 4.04 -1.71 -8.70
CA LYS A 14 5.04 -0.67 -8.39
C LYS A 14 4.41 0.51 -7.66
N PRO A 15 5.09 1.08 -6.65
CA PRO A 15 4.61 2.29 -5.99
C PRO A 15 4.57 3.45 -6.98
N LEU A 16 3.55 4.30 -6.87
CA LEU A 16 3.34 5.48 -7.69
C LEU A 16 3.47 6.74 -6.83
N LYS A 17 4.08 7.81 -7.38
CA LYS A 17 4.15 9.11 -6.71
C LYS A 17 2.85 9.88 -6.90
N ILE A 18 2.36 10.51 -5.83
CA ILE A 18 1.12 11.32 -5.87
C ILE A 18 1.23 12.51 -6.82
N VAL A 19 2.41 13.14 -6.91
CA VAL A 19 2.64 14.27 -7.84
C VAL A 19 2.48 13.82 -9.30
N GLU A 20 3.04 12.66 -9.67
CA GLU A 20 2.91 12.13 -11.03
C GLU A 20 1.45 11.78 -11.35
N LEU A 21 0.70 11.25 -10.38
CA LEU A 21 -0.72 10.99 -10.53
C LEU A 21 -1.51 12.29 -10.80
N ALA A 22 -1.26 13.34 -10.02
CA ALA A 22 -1.92 14.63 -10.21
C ALA A 22 -1.62 15.24 -11.59
N GLU A 23 -0.35 15.24 -12.01
CA GLU A 23 0.04 15.71 -13.34
C GLU A 23 -0.64 14.92 -14.47
N ASN A 24 -0.73 13.60 -14.31
CA ASN A 24 -1.38 12.74 -15.31
C ASN A 24 -2.87 13.04 -15.43
N ILE A 25 -3.57 13.29 -14.32
CA ILE A 25 -4.98 13.66 -14.33
C ILE A 25 -5.20 14.98 -15.09
N ILE A 26 -4.34 15.97 -14.86
CA ILE A 26 -4.40 17.27 -15.57
C ILE A 26 -4.16 17.07 -17.07
N LYS A 27 -3.12 16.30 -17.45
CA LYS A 27 -2.82 15.99 -18.86
C LYS A 27 -3.96 15.25 -19.55
N LEU A 28 -4.57 14.27 -18.88
CA LEU A 28 -5.71 13.51 -19.40
C LEU A 28 -6.95 14.38 -19.62
N SER A 29 -7.04 15.50 -18.91
CA SER A 29 -8.09 16.51 -19.09
C SER A 29 -7.82 17.48 -20.24
N GLY A 30 -6.70 17.30 -20.97
CA GLY A 30 -6.31 18.16 -22.09
C GLY A 30 -5.63 19.46 -21.67
N LEU A 31 -5.18 19.56 -20.41
CA LEU A 31 -4.56 20.75 -19.83
C LEU A 31 -3.07 20.51 -19.55
N VAL A 32 -2.31 21.59 -19.42
CA VAL A 32 -0.87 21.59 -19.13
C VAL A 32 -0.66 21.86 -17.63
N PRO A 33 -0.09 20.91 -16.86
CA PRO A 33 0.26 21.14 -15.46
C PRO A 33 1.21 22.33 -15.28
N TYR A 34 1.02 23.10 -14.21
CA TYR A 34 1.80 24.31 -13.87
C TYR A 34 1.68 25.46 -14.89
N GLN A 35 0.76 25.36 -15.85
CA GLN A 35 0.43 26.43 -16.78
C GLN A 35 -1.07 26.73 -16.73
N ASP A 36 -1.90 25.71 -16.92
CA ASP A 36 -3.36 25.84 -16.83
C ASP A 36 -3.87 25.60 -15.40
N ILE A 37 -3.21 24.68 -14.68
CA ILE A 37 -3.55 24.31 -13.29
C ILE A 37 -2.26 24.11 -12.49
N ASP A 38 -2.12 24.88 -11.41
CA ASP A 38 -1.02 24.73 -10.46
C ASP A 38 -1.24 23.56 -9.48
N ILE A 39 -0.15 22.87 -9.14
CA ILE A 39 -0.10 21.87 -8.08
C ILE A 39 0.65 22.49 -6.90
N VAL A 40 0.00 22.55 -5.73
CA VAL A 40 0.55 23.17 -4.52
C VAL A 40 0.68 22.13 -3.41
N GLU A 41 1.86 22.07 -2.80
CA GLU A 41 2.12 21.23 -1.63
C GLU A 41 1.62 21.92 -0.36
N ILE A 42 0.62 21.32 0.30
CA ILE A 42 0.05 21.82 1.56
C ILE A 42 0.63 21.11 2.81
N GLY A 43 1.55 20.17 2.60
CA GLY A 43 2.08 19.29 3.64
C GLY A 43 1.15 18.12 3.98
N LEU A 44 1.62 17.27 4.90
CA LEU A 44 0.87 16.10 5.40
C LEU A 44 -0.13 16.52 6.48
N ARG A 45 -1.32 15.92 6.45
CA ARG A 45 -2.32 16.05 7.52
C ARG A 45 -1.94 15.18 8.71
N PRO A 46 -2.35 15.52 9.94
CA PRO A 46 -2.07 14.71 11.12
C PRO A 46 -2.55 13.25 10.93
N GLY A 47 -1.63 12.30 11.08
CA GLY A 47 -1.91 10.87 10.92
C GLY A 47 -1.68 10.33 9.49
N GLU A 48 -1.34 11.16 8.52
CA GLU A 48 -0.95 10.69 7.18
C GLU A 48 0.50 10.17 7.16
N LYS A 49 0.73 9.16 6.32
CA LYS A 49 2.06 8.63 6.02
C LYS A 49 2.54 9.18 4.68
N LEU A 50 3.85 9.43 4.57
CA LEU A 50 4.48 9.82 3.30
C LEU A 50 4.65 8.63 2.34
N TYR A 51 4.76 7.42 2.89
CA TYR A 51 4.87 6.17 2.17
C TYR A 51 4.10 5.08 2.91
N GLU A 52 3.52 4.15 2.16
CA GLU A 52 2.91 2.95 2.73
C GLU A 52 3.97 1.89 3.03
N GLU A 53 3.71 1.08 4.05
CA GLU A 53 4.53 -0.10 4.34
C GLU A 53 4.09 -1.25 3.44
N LEU A 54 4.97 -1.73 2.57
CA LEU A 54 4.71 -2.98 1.85
C LEU A 54 4.80 -4.12 2.87
N LEU A 55 3.67 -4.73 3.18
CA LEU A 55 3.57 -5.91 4.07
C LEU A 55 4.22 -7.18 3.48
N ILE A 56 4.82 -7.08 2.29
CA ILE A 56 5.48 -8.18 1.61
C ILE A 56 6.85 -8.41 2.26
N LYS A 57 6.87 -9.00 3.46
CA LYS A 57 8.06 -9.68 3.97
C LYS A 57 8.08 -11.07 3.33
N ASP A 58 8.97 -11.25 2.37
CA ASP A 58 9.10 -12.45 1.52
C ASP A 58 9.12 -13.79 2.29
N GLU A 59 9.53 -13.78 3.56
CA GLU A 59 9.76 -15.00 4.33
C GLU A 59 8.48 -15.78 4.71
N ASN A 60 7.29 -15.14 4.73
CA ASN A 60 6.05 -15.78 5.20
C ASN A 60 4.88 -15.76 4.18
N LEU A 61 5.12 -15.34 2.94
CA LEU A 61 4.08 -15.25 1.92
C LEU A 61 3.95 -16.54 1.10
N THR A 62 2.75 -17.10 1.07
CA THR A 62 2.39 -18.23 0.21
C THR A 62 1.49 -17.74 -0.93
N GLN A 63 1.83 -18.06 -2.18
CA GLN A 63 1.02 -17.70 -3.33
C GLN A 63 -0.28 -18.52 -3.38
N THR A 64 -1.40 -17.89 -3.75
CA THR A 64 -2.65 -18.60 -4.04
C THR A 64 -2.69 -19.10 -5.50
N LEU A 65 -3.80 -19.72 -5.91
CA LEU A 65 -4.05 -20.04 -7.32
C LEU A 65 -4.07 -18.78 -8.21
N ASN A 66 -4.44 -17.63 -7.65
CA ASN A 66 -4.36 -16.34 -8.34
C ASN A 66 -3.00 -15.69 -8.04
N LYS A 67 -2.24 -15.39 -9.08
CA LYS A 67 -0.89 -14.82 -8.96
C LYS A 67 -0.87 -13.44 -8.31
N MET A 68 -1.99 -12.71 -8.32
CA MET A 68 -2.14 -11.38 -7.72
C MET A 68 -2.49 -11.43 -6.23
N ILE A 69 -2.69 -12.62 -5.65
CA ILE A 69 -3.16 -12.79 -4.28
C ILE A 69 -2.21 -13.72 -3.53
N PHE A 70 -1.68 -13.22 -2.42
CA PHE A 70 -0.83 -13.94 -1.48
C PHE A 70 -1.54 -14.16 -0.15
N ILE A 71 -1.13 -15.21 0.56
CA ILE A 71 -1.56 -15.50 1.93
C ILE A 71 -0.34 -15.33 2.83
N GLU A 72 -0.42 -14.40 3.77
CA GLU A 72 0.45 -14.32 4.93
C GLU A 72 -0.17 -15.12 6.07
N LYS A 73 0.59 -16.06 6.62
CA LYS A 73 0.17 -16.79 7.81
C LYS A 73 0.72 -16.06 9.01
N ASP A 74 -0.16 -15.34 9.69
CA ASP A 74 0.21 -14.67 10.93
C ASP A 74 0.53 -15.74 11.99
N THR A 75 1.71 -15.65 12.59
CA THR A 75 1.96 -16.41 13.83
C THR A 75 1.36 -15.57 14.94
N PRO A 76 0.36 -16.07 15.69
CA PRO A 76 -0.25 -15.27 16.73
C PRO A 76 0.85 -14.73 17.64
N PHE A 77 0.89 -13.41 17.83
CA PHE A 77 1.72 -12.77 18.85
C PHE A 77 1.33 -13.40 20.18
N THR A 78 2.08 -14.42 20.58
CA THR A 78 1.95 -14.98 21.91
C THR A 78 2.46 -13.88 22.81
N HIS A 79 1.54 -13.15 23.44
CA HIS A 79 1.84 -12.39 24.63
C HIS A 79 2.44 -13.39 25.62
N MET A 80 3.76 -13.49 25.62
CA MET A 80 4.49 -14.05 26.73
C MET A 80 4.32 -13.01 27.84
N CYS A 81 3.18 -13.08 28.53
CA CYS A 81 3.04 -12.54 29.88
C CYS A 81 4.07 -13.29 30.72
N ARG A 82 5.32 -12.84 30.64
CA ARG A 82 6.37 -13.25 31.56
C ARG A 82 6.06 -12.48 32.84
N ASN A 83 5.38 -13.16 33.76
CA ASN A 83 5.27 -12.74 35.14
C ASN A 83 6.67 -12.37 35.65
N ILE A 84 6.83 -11.11 36.07
CA ILE A 84 7.47 -10.59 37.29
C ILE A 84 7.50 -9.06 37.18
#